data_AF-A0A4Q5SWU1-F1
#
_entry.id   AF-A0A4Q5SWU1-F1
#
_cell.length_a   1.000
_cell.length_b   1.000
_cell.length_c   1.000
_cell.angle_alpha   90.00
_cell.angle_beta   90.00
_cell.angle_gamma   90.00
#
_symmetry.space_group_name_H-M   'P 1'
#
loop_
_entity.id
_entity.type
_entity.pdbx_description
1 polymer ?
#
loop_
_entity_poly.entity_id
_entity_poly.type
_entity_poly.pdbx_seq_one_letter_code
_entity_poly.pdbx_strand_id
1 'polypeptide(L)'
;MTKNELSARLDAFEAALAAYGVHKFTAKEIWELRAEIAEEFRSVEFADPGERKDAWQRLQDGMDMLRQKSALLQVENEAFATEAEERIEALQRRVDDADPEKDWTRDELASLRDAANDIFEFMRQNRWPSRERRTAVWDRFTAGRDRIKAMEDALFAQLRAAIQQRQERSAQFAAPLKSLLQAVRPQQPFEQLAGALASWRALLAERAIATTFVDAAEKAVADGSASKAPLKLKSDLLRDARRLFTEQRSQLSREDGQDVYALITLAQKEMDAAWAAYKDDRQKKADEWKEKQKAFTDMLREKMEKRKADAINLEKIIAAKVDFAPKLEQRLLNQQDYLNKLFDDLDELQAKLESARNFDMRERMEAAIESKKQRISEVDADMKSVQQRIDVNQKDIEEIRVKITKIAEGVAEMQQKLEEVARKADRAPR
;
A
#
# COMPACT_ATOMS: atom_id res chain seq x y z
N MET A 1 7.11 -105.95 -9.28
CA MET A 1 8.37 -105.20 -9.43
C MET A 1 9.49 -106.19 -9.66
N THR A 2 10.33 -105.98 -10.68
CA THR A 2 11.55 -106.77 -10.90
C THR A 2 12.71 -106.25 -10.05
N LYS A 3 13.75 -107.06 -9.83
CA LYS A 3 14.95 -106.64 -9.08
C LYS A 3 15.58 -105.35 -9.64
N ASN A 4 15.61 -105.20 -10.96
CA ASN A 4 16.18 -104.02 -11.62
C ASN A 4 15.33 -102.76 -11.38
N GLU A 5 14.01 -102.91 -11.33
CA GLU A 5 13.09 -101.82 -10.98
C GLU A 5 13.25 -101.39 -9.52
N LEU A 6 13.44 -102.33 -8.59
CA LEU A 6 13.70 -102.02 -7.18
C LEU A 6 15.02 -101.25 -7.01
N SER A 7 16.08 -101.67 -7.70
CA SER A 7 17.37 -100.97 -7.65
C SER A 7 17.24 -99.55 -8.20
N ALA A 8 16.56 -99.36 -9.33
CA ALA A 8 16.35 -98.04 -9.91
C ALA A 8 15.53 -97.11 -8.99
N ARG A 9 14.56 -97.66 -8.25
CA ARG A 9 13.80 -96.89 -7.25
C ARG A 9 14.62 -96.56 -6.01
N LEU A 10 15.51 -97.45 -5.56
CA LEU A 10 16.46 -97.14 -4.49
C LEU A 10 17.46 -96.05 -4.92
N ASP A 11 17.96 -96.10 -6.15
CA ASP A 11 18.81 -95.05 -6.71
C ASP A 11 18.06 -93.70 -6.80
N ALA A 12 16.78 -93.73 -7.20
CA ALA A 12 15.92 -92.55 -7.21
C ALA A 12 15.64 -92.00 -5.80
N PHE A 13 15.46 -92.88 -4.80
CA PHE A 13 15.30 -92.51 -3.40
C PHE A 13 16.56 -91.84 -2.85
N GLU A 14 17.73 -92.42 -3.10
CA GLU A 14 19.02 -91.86 -2.70
C GLU A 14 19.29 -90.51 -3.39
N ALA A 15 18.97 -90.38 -4.69
CA ALA A 15 19.07 -89.11 -5.41
C ALA A 15 18.10 -88.04 -4.89
N ALA A 16 16.86 -88.44 -4.55
CA ALA A 16 15.86 -87.54 -3.95
C ALA A 16 16.29 -87.10 -2.54
N LEU A 17 16.84 -88.02 -1.74
CA LEU A 17 17.43 -87.72 -0.44
C LEU A 17 18.61 -86.77 -0.55
N ALA A 18 19.51 -86.97 -1.52
CA ALA A 18 20.64 -86.07 -1.76
C ALA A 18 20.16 -84.64 -2.11
N ALA A 19 19.04 -84.52 -2.83
CA ALA A 19 18.42 -83.24 -3.21
C ALA A 19 17.41 -82.67 -2.18
N TYR A 20 17.14 -83.40 -1.08
CA TYR A 20 16.21 -82.99 -0.04
C TYR A 20 16.73 -81.73 0.68
N GLY A 21 15.92 -80.67 0.68
CA GLY A 21 16.28 -79.34 1.21
C GLY A 21 16.58 -78.28 0.14
N VAL A 22 16.79 -78.65 -1.13
CA VAL A 22 17.16 -77.72 -2.23
C VAL A 22 15.99 -77.49 -3.22
N HIS A 23 14.76 -77.34 -2.70
CA HIS A 23 13.53 -77.04 -3.47
C HIS A 23 13.03 -78.07 -4.51
N LYS A 24 13.74 -79.19 -4.78
CA LYS A 24 13.38 -80.13 -5.86
C LYS A 24 12.44 -81.28 -5.45
N PHE A 25 12.48 -81.72 -4.20
CA PHE A 25 11.60 -82.77 -3.67
C PHE A 25 11.03 -82.36 -2.31
N THR A 26 9.72 -82.48 -2.15
CA THR A 26 9.02 -82.25 -0.89
C THR A 26 9.21 -83.44 0.06
N ALA A 27 9.11 -83.21 1.36
CA ALA A 27 9.16 -84.29 2.35
C ALA A 27 8.11 -85.36 2.04
N LYS A 28 6.91 -84.94 1.58
CA LYS A 28 5.81 -85.83 1.22
C LYS A 28 6.18 -86.79 0.08
N GLU A 29 6.76 -86.28 -1.01
CA GLU A 29 7.17 -87.10 -2.16
C GLU A 29 8.24 -88.14 -1.78
N ILE A 30 9.18 -87.78 -0.90
CA ILE A 30 10.21 -88.72 -0.43
C ILE A 30 9.61 -89.78 0.51
N TRP A 31 8.64 -89.41 1.34
CA TRP A 31 7.90 -90.35 2.20
C TRP A 31 6.99 -91.30 1.40
N GLU A 32 6.35 -90.82 0.33
CA GLU A 32 5.55 -91.62 -0.60
C GLU A 32 6.43 -92.61 -1.36
N LEU A 33 7.54 -92.15 -1.95
CA LEU A 33 8.51 -93.00 -2.64
C LEU A 33 9.10 -94.08 -1.71
N ARG A 34 9.32 -93.74 -0.44
CA ARG A 34 9.71 -94.71 0.60
C ARG A 34 8.62 -95.74 0.91
N ALA A 35 7.35 -95.32 0.99
CA ALA A 35 6.24 -96.23 1.25
C ALA A 35 6.05 -97.23 0.10
N GLU A 36 6.14 -96.74 -1.14
CA GLU A 36 6.10 -97.56 -2.36
C GLU A 36 7.24 -98.56 -2.41
N ILE A 37 8.49 -98.13 -2.15
CA ILE A 37 9.64 -99.03 -2.10
C ILE A 37 9.45 -100.11 -1.02
N ALA A 38 9.02 -99.74 0.18
CA ALA A 38 8.86 -100.67 1.31
C ALA A 38 7.74 -101.70 1.11
N GLU A 39 6.62 -101.30 0.48
CA GLU A 39 5.51 -102.18 0.14
C GLU A 39 5.95 -103.19 -0.93
N GLU A 40 6.55 -102.69 -2.00
CA GLU A 40 6.93 -103.53 -3.14
C GLU A 40 8.16 -104.41 -2.84
N PHE A 41 9.05 -104.01 -1.90
CA PHE A 41 10.20 -104.80 -1.43
C PHE A 41 9.80 -106.19 -0.92
N ARG A 42 8.59 -106.33 -0.33
CA ARG A 42 8.09 -107.61 0.20
C ARG A 42 7.70 -108.62 -0.89
N SER A 43 7.46 -108.13 -2.11
CA SER A 43 6.97 -108.91 -3.25
C SER A 43 8.06 -109.32 -4.25
N VAL A 44 9.30 -108.84 -4.06
CA VAL A 44 10.43 -109.14 -4.96
C VAL A 44 11.09 -110.46 -4.55
N GLU A 45 11.24 -111.37 -5.50
CA GLU A 45 12.02 -112.60 -5.34
C GLU A 45 13.51 -112.32 -5.59
N PHE A 46 14.36 -112.64 -4.61
CA PHE A 46 15.81 -112.51 -4.71
C PHE A 46 16.43 -113.90 -4.84
N ALA A 47 17.32 -114.08 -5.83
CA ALA A 47 18.00 -115.35 -6.06
C ALA A 47 19.09 -115.65 -5.01
N ASP A 48 19.67 -114.60 -4.41
CA ASP A 48 20.70 -114.68 -3.37
C ASP A 48 20.22 -113.98 -2.09
N PRO A 49 20.26 -114.66 -0.92
CA PRO A 49 20.02 -114.03 0.39
C PRO A 49 20.92 -112.82 0.68
N GLY A 50 22.14 -112.77 0.12
CA GLY A 50 23.06 -111.64 0.26
C GLY A 50 22.53 -110.36 -0.40
N GLU A 51 22.07 -110.46 -1.64
CA GLU A 51 21.53 -109.31 -2.40
C GLU A 51 20.27 -108.72 -1.76
N ARG A 52 19.41 -109.57 -1.18
CA ARG A 52 18.24 -109.13 -0.42
C ARG A 52 18.65 -108.32 0.80
N LYS A 53 19.71 -108.75 1.49
CA LYS A 53 20.26 -108.07 2.67
C LYS A 53 20.85 -106.71 2.29
N ASP A 54 21.57 -106.62 1.18
CA ASP A 54 22.19 -105.38 0.71
C ASP A 54 21.14 -104.34 0.27
N ALA A 55 20.12 -104.75 -0.49
CA ALA A 55 19.03 -103.86 -0.89
C ALA A 55 18.20 -103.37 0.31
N TRP A 56 18.00 -104.23 1.32
CA TRP A 56 17.35 -103.85 2.57
C TRP A 56 18.20 -102.85 3.37
N GLN A 57 19.51 -103.07 3.43
CA GLN A 57 20.44 -102.17 4.11
C GLN A 57 20.44 -100.78 3.47
N ARG A 58 20.46 -100.69 2.12
CA ARG A 58 20.35 -99.40 1.41
C ARG A 58 19.06 -98.64 1.73
N LEU A 59 17.92 -99.35 1.75
CA LEU A 59 16.64 -98.75 2.15
C LEU A 59 16.68 -98.26 3.60
N GLN A 60 17.28 -99.04 4.50
CA GLN A 60 17.42 -98.70 5.91
C GLN A 60 18.34 -97.49 6.12
N ASP A 61 19.49 -97.45 5.45
CA ASP A 61 20.43 -96.33 5.47
C ASP A 61 19.78 -95.05 4.92
N GLY A 62 19.00 -95.17 3.83
CA GLY A 62 18.21 -94.06 3.31
C GLY A 62 17.10 -93.59 4.25
N MET A 63 16.43 -94.50 4.98
CA MET A 63 15.45 -94.14 6.02
C MET A 63 16.09 -93.42 7.20
N ASP A 64 17.27 -93.88 7.65
CA ASP A 64 18.00 -93.23 8.73
C ASP A 64 18.53 -91.87 8.28
N MET A 65 18.99 -91.73 7.03
CA MET A 65 19.35 -90.44 6.45
C MET A 65 18.16 -89.48 6.31
N LEU A 66 16.97 -89.96 5.91
CA LEU A 66 15.75 -89.15 5.86
C LEU A 66 15.37 -88.63 7.25
N ARG A 67 15.42 -89.49 8.27
CA ARG A 67 15.17 -89.11 9.66
C ARG A 67 16.18 -88.09 10.15
N GLN A 68 17.47 -88.30 9.87
CA GLN A 68 18.53 -87.34 10.21
C GLN A 68 18.31 -85.99 9.53
N LYS A 69 18.02 -85.96 8.23
CA LYS A 69 17.75 -84.71 7.50
C LYS A 69 16.46 -84.03 7.95
N SER A 70 15.41 -84.79 8.25
CA SER A 70 14.17 -84.23 8.82
C SER A 70 14.41 -83.64 10.21
N ALA A 71 15.23 -84.27 11.05
CA ALA A 71 15.62 -83.75 12.35
C ALA A 71 16.46 -82.47 12.21
N LEU A 72 17.41 -82.43 11.26
CA LEU A 72 18.20 -81.23 10.96
C LEU A 72 17.31 -80.08 10.46
N LEU A 73 16.41 -80.32 9.52
CA LEU A 73 15.45 -79.31 9.04
C LEU A 73 14.54 -78.81 10.16
N GLN A 74 14.13 -79.69 11.07
CA GLN A 74 13.35 -79.27 12.23
C GLN A 74 14.17 -78.38 13.16
N VAL A 75 15.45 -78.70 13.41
CA VAL A 75 16.37 -77.83 14.18
C VAL A 75 16.60 -76.49 13.47
N GLU A 76 16.77 -76.48 12.14
CA GLU A 76 16.94 -75.25 11.36
C GLU A 76 15.67 -74.37 11.38
N ASN A 77 14.48 -74.98 11.28
CA ASN A 77 13.21 -74.27 11.36
C ASN A 77 12.96 -73.73 12.79
N GLU A 78 13.34 -74.49 13.82
CA GLU A 78 13.31 -74.04 15.21
C GLU A 78 14.27 -72.86 15.44
N ALA A 79 15.50 -72.96 14.92
CA ALA A 79 16.47 -71.86 14.98
C ALA A 79 15.98 -70.60 14.26
N PHE A 80 15.36 -70.75 13.08
CA PHE A 80 14.73 -69.65 12.35
C PHE A 80 13.59 -69.00 13.15
N ALA A 81 12.73 -69.81 13.79
CA ALA A 81 11.64 -69.30 14.60
C ALA A 81 12.15 -68.55 15.84
N THR A 82 13.19 -69.07 16.52
CA THR A 82 13.84 -68.39 17.64
C THR A 82 14.49 -67.08 17.19
N GLU A 83 15.20 -67.06 16.06
CA GLU A 83 15.78 -65.82 15.53
C GLU A 83 14.71 -64.78 15.17
N ALA A 84 13.56 -65.20 14.62
CA ALA A 84 12.44 -64.30 14.34
C ALA A 84 11.88 -63.69 15.64
N GLU A 85 11.69 -64.52 16.66
CA GLU A 85 11.22 -64.10 17.99
C GLU A 85 12.20 -63.11 18.64
N GLU A 86 13.50 -63.41 18.62
CA GLU A 86 14.56 -62.53 19.15
C GLU A 86 14.59 -61.18 18.44
N ARG A 87 14.45 -61.15 17.11
CA ARG A 87 14.41 -59.89 16.34
C ARG A 87 13.17 -59.06 16.68
N ILE A 88 12.00 -59.68 16.86
CA ILE A 88 10.77 -58.98 17.28
C ILE A 88 10.91 -58.47 18.71
N GLU A 89 11.44 -59.28 19.63
CA GLU A 89 11.69 -58.86 21.01
C GLU A 89 12.69 -57.70 21.07
N ALA A 90 13.74 -57.72 20.25
CA ALA A 90 14.68 -56.62 20.16
C ALA A 90 14.00 -55.33 19.66
N LEU A 91 13.11 -55.43 18.67
CA LEU A 91 12.32 -54.29 18.22
C LEU A 91 11.38 -53.77 19.31
N GLN A 92 10.70 -54.67 20.03
CA GLN A 92 9.80 -54.32 21.13
C GLN A 92 10.55 -53.67 22.29
N ARG A 93 11.68 -54.23 22.72
CA ARG A 93 12.56 -53.65 23.75
C ARG A 93 13.01 -52.24 23.37
N ARG A 94 13.37 -51.98 22.11
CA ARG A 94 13.72 -50.60 21.67
C ARG A 94 12.60 -49.59 21.86
N VAL A 95 11.34 -50.04 21.86
CA VAL A 95 10.17 -49.19 22.11
C VAL A 95 9.81 -49.15 23.60
N ASP A 96 9.95 -50.27 24.32
CA ASP A 96 9.55 -50.39 25.73
C ASP A 96 10.60 -49.87 26.72
N ASP A 97 11.89 -49.96 26.37
CA ASP A 97 13.00 -49.39 27.16
C ASP A 97 13.11 -47.86 26.99
N ALA A 98 12.34 -47.28 26.06
CA ALA A 98 12.22 -45.85 25.94
C ALA A 98 11.36 -45.30 27.10
N ASP A 99 11.72 -44.11 27.60
CA ASP A 99 10.92 -43.39 28.57
C ASP A 99 9.46 -43.25 28.06
N PRO A 100 8.43 -43.52 28.89
CA PRO A 100 7.03 -43.28 28.53
C PRO A 100 6.75 -41.86 28.01
N GLU A 101 7.55 -40.87 28.41
CA GLU A 101 7.45 -39.48 27.96
C GLU A 101 8.49 -39.11 26.88
N LYS A 102 9.16 -40.09 26.27
CA LYS A 102 10.14 -39.83 25.23
C LYS A 102 9.48 -39.17 24.00
N ASP A 103 9.97 -37.97 23.66
CA ASP A 103 9.69 -37.33 22.38
C ASP A 103 10.46 -38.01 21.26
N TRP A 104 9.76 -38.82 20.46
CA TRP A 104 10.34 -39.51 19.32
C TRP A 104 10.60 -38.53 18.16
N THR A 105 11.83 -38.54 17.65
CA THR A 105 12.17 -37.77 16.45
C THR A 105 11.77 -38.52 15.17
N ARG A 106 11.66 -37.77 14.06
CA ARG A 106 11.36 -38.34 12.74
C ARG A 106 12.35 -39.43 12.32
N ASP A 107 13.64 -39.23 12.61
CA ASP A 107 14.70 -40.14 12.19
C ASP A 107 14.72 -41.43 13.03
N GLU A 108 14.39 -41.32 14.32
CA GLU A 108 14.26 -42.49 15.20
C GLU A 108 13.08 -43.39 14.80
N LEU A 109 11.92 -42.80 14.50
CA LEU A 109 10.76 -43.56 14.03
C LEU A 109 11.00 -44.18 12.64
N ALA A 110 11.71 -43.47 11.76
CA ALA A 110 12.16 -44.04 10.48
C ALA A 110 13.06 -45.26 10.70
N SER A 111 14.02 -45.19 11.63
CA SER A 111 14.88 -46.34 11.98
C SER A 111 14.08 -47.53 12.54
N LEU A 112 13.08 -47.28 13.38
CA LEU A 112 12.20 -48.34 13.89
C LEU A 112 11.36 -48.98 12.79
N ARG A 113 10.82 -48.18 11.87
CA ARG A 113 10.06 -48.67 10.72
C ARG A 113 10.93 -49.50 9.78
N ASP A 114 12.15 -49.06 9.52
CA ASP A 114 13.08 -49.79 8.66
C ASP A 114 13.47 -51.13 9.30
N ALA A 115 13.73 -51.15 10.61
CA ALA A 115 13.93 -52.41 11.35
C ALA A 115 12.69 -53.33 11.32
N ALA A 116 11.47 -52.78 11.39
CA ALA A 116 10.25 -53.57 11.24
C ALA A 116 10.10 -54.16 9.83
N ASN A 117 10.51 -53.42 8.78
CA ASN A 117 10.51 -53.93 7.41
C ASN A 117 11.55 -55.04 7.21
N ASP A 118 12.74 -54.93 7.80
CA ASP A 118 13.76 -55.98 7.75
C ASP A 118 13.27 -57.28 8.41
N ILE A 119 12.56 -57.15 9.53
CA ILE A 119 11.93 -58.29 10.21
C ILE A 119 10.82 -58.91 9.36
N PHE A 120 9.99 -58.09 8.71
CA PHE A 120 8.95 -58.56 7.80
C PHE A 120 9.53 -59.39 6.64
N GLU A 121 10.59 -58.90 6.00
CA GLU A 121 11.25 -59.62 4.89
C GLU A 121 11.91 -60.93 5.37
N PHE A 122 12.49 -60.94 6.59
CA PHE A 122 13.01 -62.16 7.21
C PHE A 122 11.91 -63.20 7.45
N MET A 123 10.79 -62.80 8.05
CA MET A 123 9.68 -63.68 8.43
C MET A 123 8.87 -64.21 7.24
N ARG A 124 8.97 -63.57 6.07
CA ARG A 124 8.28 -63.97 4.83
C ARG A 124 8.71 -65.35 4.31
N GLN A 125 9.87 -65.85 4.74
CA GLN A 125 10.38 -67.17 4.36
C GLN A 125 9.51 -68.32 4.89
N ASN A 126 9.35 -69.39 4.11
CA ASN A 126 8.51 -70.54 4.47
C ASN A 126 9.31 -71.61 5.24
N ARG A 127 9.91 -71.23 6.38
CA ARG A 127 10.81 -72.07 7.23
C ARG A 127 10.30 -72.26 8.66
N TRP A 128 8.97 -72.30 8.82
CA TRP A 128 8.34 -72.33 10.14
C TRP A 128 8.14 -73.78 10.63
N PRO A 129 8.42 -74.08 11.91
CA PRO A 129 8.27 -75.43 12.46
C PRO A 129 6.80 -75.85 12.58
N SER A 130 5.89 -74.89 12.80
CA SER A 130 4.45 -75.11 12.81
C SER A 130 3.67 -73.87 12.36
N ARG A 131 2.41 -74.09 11.91
CA ARG A 131 1.50 -73.00 11.55
C ARG A 131 1.13 -72.14 12.76
N GLU A 132 0.92 -72.77 13.92
CA GLU A 132 0.54 -72.07 15.15
C GLU A 132 1.63 -71.11 15.61
N ARG A 133 2.91 -71.55 15.62
CA ARG A 133 4.03 -70.69 15.99
C ARG A 133 4.20 -69.55 15.02
N ARG A 134 4.08 -69.80 13.71
CA ARG A 134 4.08 -68.74 12.69
C ARG A 134 3.02 -67.68 13.00
N THR A 135 1.78 -68.07 13.25
CA THR A 135 0.69 -67.13 13.56
C THR A 135 1.01 -66.32 14.83
N ALA A 136 1.43 -66.98 15.92
CA ALA A 136 1.75 -66.30 17.17
C ALA A 136 2.87 -65.26 17.02
N VAL A 137 3.93 -65.59 16.28
CA VAL A 137 5.04 -64.67 16.01
C VAL A 137 4.59 -63.53 15.09
N TRP A 138 3.75 -63.82 14.10
CA TRP A 138 3.18 -62.82 13.19
C TRP A 138 2.26 -61.81 13.91
N ASP A 139 1.46 -62.28 14.85
CA ASP A 139 0.57 -61.42 15.66
C ASP A 139 1.38 -60.47 16.54
N ARG A 140 2.45 -60.96 17.18
CA ARG A 140 3.38 -60.13 17.98
C ARG A 140 4.09 -59.08 17.13
N PHE A 141 4.57 -59.47 15.94
CA PHE A 141 5.17 -58.54 14.99
C PHE A 141 4.17 -57.46 14.57
N THR A 142 2.95 -57.85 14.21
CA THR A 142 1.89 -56.93 13.76
C THR A 142 1.55 -55.92 14.85
N ALA A 143 1.40 -56.36 16.11
CA ALA A 143 1.17 -55.48 17.24
C ALA A 143 2.31 -54.47 17.45
N GLY A 144 3.58 -54.91 17.33
CA GLY A 144 4.74 -54.03 17.43
C GLY A 144 4.80 -53.00 16.31
N ARG A 145 4.56 -53.43 15.06
CA ARG A 145 4.52 -52.55 13.88
C ARG A 145 3.39 -51.52 13.99
N ASP A 146 2.21 -51.94 14.39
CA ASP A 146 1.05 -51.05 14.51
C ASP A 146 1.26 -50.00 15.62
N ARG A 147 1.99 -50.35 16.70
CA ARG A 147 2.43 -49.39 17.72
C ARG A 147 3.43 -48.37 17.17
N ILE A 148 4.43 -48.79 16.40
CA ILE A 148 5.38 -47.88 15.73
C ILE A 148 4.63 -46.90 14.81
N LYS A 149 3.69 -47.43 14.02
CA LYS A 149 2.85 -46.61 13.14
C LYS A 149 1.99 -45.61 13.92
N ALA A 150 1.38 -46.01 15.03
CA ALA A 150 0.59 -45.12 15.88
C ALA A 150 1.44 -43.96 16.45
N MET A 151 2.69 -44.22 16.82
CA MET A 151 3.63 -43.17 17.25
C MET A 151 3.98 -42.20 16.11
N GLU A 152 4.21 -42.72 14.89
CA GLU A 152 4.46 -41.91 13.69
C GLU A 152 3.26 -41.03 13.33
N ASP A 153 2.05 -41.59 13.33
CA ASP A 153 0.81 -40.86 13.07
C ASP A 153 0.58 -39.76 14.12
N ALA A 154 0.87 -40.04 15.40
CA ALA A 154 0.78 -39.05 16.48
C ALA A 154 1.77 -37.88 16.30
N LEU A 155 3.04 -38.18 15.99
CA LEU A 155 4.04 -37.14 15.71
C LEU A 155 3.62 -36.26 14.52
N PHE A 156 3.17 -36.86 13.41
CA PHE A 156 2.74 -36.09 12.26
C PHE A 156 1.45 -35.30 12.52
N ALA A 157 0.54 -35.81 13.35
CA ALA A 157 -0.64 -35.05 13.79
C ALA A 157 -0.24 -33.82 14.60
N GLN A 158 0.69 -33.96 15.54
CA GLN A 158 1.24 -32.84 16.31
C GLN A 158 1.95 -31.80 15.42
N LEU A 159 2.78 -32.25 14.47
CA LEU A 159 3.46 -31.37 13.52
C LEU A 159 2.46 -30.60 12.65
N ARG A 160 1.42 -31.27 12.13
CA ARG A 160 0.35 -30.60 11.35
C ARG A 160 -0.39 -29.59 12.20
N ALA A 161 -0.74 -29.93 13.43
CA ALA A 161 -1.41 -29.01 14.36
C ALA A 161 -0.53 -27.79 14.68
N ALA A 162 0.77 -27.98 14.89
CA ALA A 162 1.71 -26.89 15.12
C ALA A 162 1.87 -25.97 13.90
N ILE A 163 1.93 -26.54 12.69
CA ILE A 163 1.95 -25.78 11.43
C ILE A 163 0.65 -24.98 11.28
N GLN A 164 -0.50 -25.60 11.51
CA GLN A 164 -1.81 -24.96 11.42
C GLN A 164 -1.95 -23.82 12.43
N GLN A 165 -1.59 -24.03 13.70
CA GLN A 165 -1.57 -22.97 14.71
C GLN A 165 -0.66 -21.80 14.31
N ARG A 166 0.50 -22.08 13.70
CA ARG A 166 1.38 -21.02 13.21
C ARG A 166 0.75 -20.24 12.06
N GLN A 167 0.11 -20.93 11.11
CA GLN A 167 -0.61 -20.29 10.01
C GLN A 167 -1.78 -19.43 10.52
N GLU A 168 -2.56 -19.94 11.48
CA GLU A 168 -3.67 -19.21 12.10
C GLU A 168 -3.16 -17.96 12.83
N ARG A 169 -2.10 -18.06 13.65
CA ARG A 169 -1.50 -16.89 14.34
C ARG A 169 -0.97 -15.85 13.35
N SER A 170 -0.40 -16.30 12.23
CA SER A 170 0.04 -15.44 11.14
C SER A 170 -1.13 -14.71 10.49
N ALA A 171 -2.17 -15.45 10.10
CA ALA A 171 -3.36 -14.89 9.46
C ALA A 171 -4.11 -13.89 10.36
N GLN A 172 -4.24 -14.20 11.66
CA GLN A 172 -4.84 -13.32 12.68
C GLN A 172 -4.09 -11.99 12.80
N PHE A 173 -2.76 -11.98 12.63
CA PHE A 173 -1.98 -10.75 12.64
C PHE A 173 -2.03 -10.03 11.29
N ALA A 174 -1.89 -10.79 10.21
CA ALA A 174 -1.79 -10.26 8.86
C ALA A 174 -3.09 -9.61 8.39
N ALA A 175 -4.26 -10.21 8.66
CA ALA A 175 -5.53 -9.71 8.12
C ALA A 175 -5.89 -8.28 8.60
N PRO A 176 -5.83 -7.95 9.91
CA PRO A 176 -6.06 -6.57 10.38
C PRO A 176 -5.01 -5.59 9.84
N LEU A 177 -3.74 -6.02 9.74
CA LEU A 177 -2.68 -5.18 9.18
C LEU A 177 -2.88 -4.90 7.69
N LYS A 178 -3.24 -5.93 6.90
CA LYS A 178 -3.57 -5.78 5.46
C LYS A 178 -4.76 -4.83 5.29
N SER A 179 -5.79 -4.94 6.13
CA SER A 179 -6.95 -4.03 6.14
C SER A 179 -6.55 -2.58 6.42
N LEU A 180 -5.72 -2.35 7.46
CA LEU A 180 -5.18 -1.03 7.77
C LEU A 180 -4.37 -0.46 6.60
N LEU A 181 -3.46 -1.25 6.02
CA LEU A 181 -2.62 -0.85 4.90
C LEU A 181 -3.42 -0.49 3.66
N GLN A 182 -4.56 -1.15 3.43
CA GLN A 182 -5.49 -0.75 2.36
C GLN A 182 -6.15 0.58 2.68
N ALA A 183 -6.68 0.77 3.89
CA ALA A 183 -7.40 1.98 4.29
C ALA A 183 -6.50 3.25 4.35
N VAL A 184 -5.21 3.10 4.69
CA VAL A 184 -4.26 4.23 4.71
C VAL A 184 -3.81 4.67 3.32
N ARG A 185 -4.17 3.97 2.25
CA ARG A 185 -3.86 4.41 0.89
C ARG A 185 -4.50 5.77 0.62
N PRO A 186 -3.80 6.70 -0.07
CA PRO A 186 -4.30 8.07 -0.27
C PRO A 186 -5.64 8.13 -0.99
N GLN A 187 -5.84 7.26 -1.99
CA GLN A 187 -7.04 7.23 -2.83
C GLN A 187 -8.26 6.62 -2.13
N GLN A 188 -8.08 5.89 -1.03
CA GLN A 188 -9.20 5.26 -0.34
C GLN A 188 -10.03 6.29 0.44
N PRO A 189 -11.36 6.12 0.51
CA PRO A 189 -12.23 6.98 1.31
C PRO A 189 -11.77 7.03 2.77
N PHE A 190 -11.83 8.21 3.39
CA PHE A 190 -11.36 8.38 4.76
C PHE A 190 -12.23 7.63 5.77
N GLU A 191 -13.51 7.42 5.45
CA GLU A 191 -14.48 6.70 6.28
C GLU A 191 -14.08 5.24 6.53
N GLN A 192 -13.34 4.62 5.61
CA GLN A 192 -12.86 3.24 5.76
C GLN A 192 -11.77 3.10 6.82
N LEU A 193 -11.13 4.20 7.21
CA LEU A 193 -10.02 4.21 8.16
C LEU A 193 -10.46 3.84 9.57
N ALA A 194 -11.66 4.26 9.99
CA ALA A 194 -12.16 4.03 11.34
C ALA A 194 -12.32 2.54 11.65
N GLY A 195 -12.94 1.78 10.73
CA GLY A 195 -13.13 0.33 10.89
C GLY A 195 -11.80 -0.42 10.90
N ALA A 196 -10.88 -0.07 9.99
CA ALA A 196 -9.58 -0.71 9.93
C ALA A 196 -8.71 -0.41 11.17
N LEU A 197 -8.77 0.81 11.70
CA LEU A 197 -8.12 1.19 12.95
C LEU A 197 -8.67 0.43 14.15
N ALA A 198 -9.99 0.28 14.25
CA ALA A 198 -10.62 -0.47 15.33
C ALA A 198 -10.19 -1.95 15.33
N SER A 199 -10.18 -2.60 14.16
CA SER A 199 -9.69 -3.99 14.02
C SER A 199 -8.21 -4.11 14.38
N TRP A 200 -7.38 -3.15 13.96
CA TRP A 200 -5.96 -3.15 14.30
C TRP A 200 -5.72 -2.93 15.80
N ARG A 201 -6.43 -1.99 16.41
CA ARG A 201 -6.37 -1.71 17.85
C ARG A 201 -6.75 -2.94 18.67
N ALA A 202 -7.84 -3.62 18.31
CA ALA A 202 -8.31 -4.80 19.02
C ALA A 202 -7.22 -5.89 19.06
N LEU A 203 -6.56 -6.14 17.93
CA LEU A 203 -5.43 -7.07 17.85
C LEU A 203 -4.24 -6.64 18.71
N LEU A 204 -3.86 -5.36 18.68
CA LEU A 204 -2.74 -4.86 19.49
C LEU A 204 -3.03 -4.97 20.99
N ALA A 205 -4.27 -4.69 21.40
CA ALA A 205 -4.73 -4.81 22.78
C ALA A 205 -4.69 -6.27 23.26
N GLU A 206 -5.18 -7.22 22.45
CA GLU A 206 -5.11 -8.66 22.74
C GLU A 206 -3.66 -9.14 22.94
N ARG A 207 -2.71 -8.56 22.20
CA ARG A 207 -1.28 -8.89 22.26
C ARG A 207 -0.48 -8.04 23.24
N ALA A 208 -1.13 -7.18 24.03
CA ALA A 208 -0.49 -6.25 24.96
C ALA A 208 0.61 -5.38 24.33
N ILE A 209 0.46 -5.01 23.06
CA ILE A 209 1.37 -4.11 22.33
C ILE A 209 0.96 -2.67 22.59
N ALA A 210 1.93 -1.77 22.82
CA ALA A 210 1.65 -0.36 23.09
C ALA A 210 0.85 0.32 21.95
N THR A 211 -0.29 0.94 22.30
CA THR A 211 -1.26 1.51 21.35
C THR A 211 -1.23 3.04 21.25
N THR A 212 -0.28 3.73 21.88
CA THR A 212 -0.30 5.20 22.04
C THR A 212 -0.53 5.99 20.75
N PHE A 213 0.01 5.52 19.61
CA PHE A 213 -0.21 6.16 18.32
C PHE A 213 -1.59 5.85 17.72
N VAL A 214 -2.09 4.60 17.89
CA VAL A 214 -3.43 4.18 17.45
C VAL A 214 -4.49 4.92 18.25
N ASP A 215 -4.27 5.11 19.55
CA ASP A 215 -5.13 5.88 20.44
C ASP A 215 -5.26 7.34 19.96
N ALA A 216 -4.14 7.96 19.60
CA ALA A 216 -4.11 9.32 19.08
C ALA A 216 -4.80 9.42 17.71
N ALA A 217 -4.58 8.44 16.83
CA ALA A 217 -5.21 8.38 15.52
C ALA A 217 -6.72 8.20 15.61
N GLU A 218 -7.19 7.27 16.45
CA GLU A 218 -8.62 7.03 16.67
C GLU A 218 -9.31 8.25 17.27
N LYS A 219 -8.67 8.93 18.24
CA LYS A 219 -9.17 10.19 18.77
C LYS A 219 -9.30 11.25 17.68
N ALA A 220 -8.31 11.37 16.80
CA ALA A 220 -8.33 12.32 15.69
C ALA A 220 -9.41 12.00 14.64
N VAL A 221 -9.75 10.72 14.46
CA VAL A 221 -10.89 10.31 13.63
C VAL A 221 -12.21 10.66 14.31
N ALA A 222 -12.34 10.36 15.61
CA ALA A 222 -13.56 10.57 16.39
C ALA A 222 -13.92 12.05 16.58
N ASP A 223 -12.92 12.91 16.82
CA ASP A 223 -13.13 14.36 16.99
C ASP A 223 -13.18 15.13 15.66
N GLY A 224 -13.03 14.44 14.54
CA GLY A 224 -13.06 14.99 13.19
C GLY A 224 -11.84 15.86 12.83
N SER A 225 -10.84 16.01 13.72
CA SER A 225 -9.63 16.79 13.44
C SER A 225 -8.82 16.20 12.30
N ALA A 226 -8.90 14.88 12.09
CA ALA A 226 -8.24 14.19 11.00
C ALA A 226 -8.74 14.59 9.61
N SER A 227 -9.98 15.07 9.48
CA SER A 227 -10.53 15.56 8.20
C SER A 227 -9.80 16.80 7.66
N LYS A 228 -9.12 17.57 8.54
CA LYS A 228 -8.35 18.75 8.16
C LYS A 228 -7.00 18.40 7.54
N ALA A 229 -6.46 17.21 7.84
CA ALA A 229 -5.16 16.76 7.35
C ALA A 229 -5.13 15.23 7.13
N PRO A 230 -6.02 14.69 6.27
CA PRO A 230 -6.21 13.23 6.14
C PRO A 230 -4.95 12.55 5.61
N LEU A 231 -4.22 13.19 4.70
CA LEU A 231 -2.97 12.66 4.14
C LEU A 231 -1.88 12.51 5.20
N LYS A 232 -1.80 13.45 6.15
CA LYS A 232 -0.82 13.39 7.23
C LYS A 232 -1.11 12.22 8.16
N LEU A 233 -2.35 12.07 8.63
CA LEU A 233 -2.73 10.96 9.50
C LEU A 233 -2.47 9.61 8.83
N LYS A 234 -2.88 9.45 7.56
CA LYS A 234 -2.63 8.22 6.80
C LYS A 234 -1.13 7.93 6.63
N SER A 235 -0.31 8.97 6.41
CA SER A 235 1.15 8.83 6.33
C SER A 235 1.77 8.40 7.66
N ASP A 236 1.31 8.93 8.79
CA ASP A 236 1.82 8.57 10.11
C ASP A 236 1.44 7.12 10.45
N LEU A 237 0.18 6.73 10.20
CA LEU A 237 -0.28 5.35 10.36
C LEU A 237 0.47 4.34 9.49
N LEU A 238 0.81 4.69 8.25
CA LEU A 238 1.62 3.84 7.38
C LEU A 238 3.02 3.60 7.95
N ARG A 239 3.65 4.64 8.52
CA ARG A 239 4.97 4.51 9.17
C ARG A 239 4.90 3.59 10.37
N ASP A 240 3.87 3.75 11.19
CA ASP A 240 3.68 2.92 12.38
C ASP A 240 3.35 1.46 12.02
N ALA A 241 2.49 1.25 11.01
CA ALA A 241 2.21 -0.08 10.47
C ALA A 241 3.49 -0.76 9.95
N ARG A 242 4.36 -0.02 9.25
CA ARG A 242 5.65 -0.53 8.76
C ARG A 242 6.61 -0.85 9.90
N ARG A 243 6.66 -0.02 10.94
CA ARG A 243 7.48 -0.26 12.13
C ARG A 243 7.04 -1.53 12.84
N LEU A 244 5.74 -1.66 13.14
CA LEU A 244 5.18 -2.84 13.81
C LEU A 244 5.35 -4.11 12.97
N PHE A 245 5.18 -4.03 11.65
CA PHE A 245 5.49 -5.15 10.76
C PHE A 245 6.95 -5.62 10.89
N THR A 246 7.89 -4.68 11.00
CA THR A 246 9.32 -4.99 11.12
C THR A 246 9.62 -5.65 12.46
N GLU A 247 9.02 -5.13 13.55
CA GLU A 247 9.16 -5.66 14.90
C GLU A 247 8.53 -7.06 15.05
N GLN A 248 7.38 -7.32 14.40
CA GLN A 248 6.62 -8.57 14.52
C GLN A 248 6.82 -9.53 13.34
N ARG A 249 7.82 -9.29 12.48
CA ARG A 249 8.05 -10.08 11.25
C ARG A 249 8.22 -11.57 11.52
N SER A 250 8.81 -11.94 12.66
CA SER A 250 9.02 -13.34 13.07
C SER A 250 7.73 -14.11 13.34
N GLN A 251 6.63 -13.40 13.64
CA GLN A 251 5.32 -14.00 13.91
C GLN A 251 4.54 -14.34 12.63
N LEU A 252 5.00 -13.85 11.47
CA LEU A 252 4.36 -14.05 10.18
C LEU A 252 4.91 -15.28 9.46
N SER A 253 4.03 -15.93 8.71
CA SER A 253 4.40 -16.88 7.68
C SER A 253 5.17 -16.14 6.57
N ARG A 254 5.92 -16.89 5.75
CA ARG A 254 6.67 -16.31 4.62
C ARG A 254 5.73 -15.62 3.62
N GLU A 255 4.60 -16.25 3.33
CA GLU A 255 3.60 -15.77 2.36
C GLU A 255 2.93 -14.48 2.88
N ASP A 256 2.38 -14.48 4.10
CA ASP A 256 1.78 -13.28 4.68
C ASP A 256 2.78 -12.14 4.84
N GLY A 257 4.01 -12.47 5.23
CA GLY A 257 5.09 -11.48 5.34
C GLY A 257 5.42 -10.82 4.00
N GLN A 258 5.37 -11.56 2.89
CA GLN A 258 5.59 -11.00 1.54
C GLN A 258 4.40 -10.13 1.10
N ASP A 259 3.17 -10.59 1.32
CA ASP A 259 1.96 -9.83 0.99
C ASP A 259 1.89 -8.49 1.73
N VAL A 260 2.10 -8.51 3.04
CA VAL A 260 2.09 -7.31 3.87
C VAL A 260 3.19 -6.34 3.42
N TYR A 261 4.39 -6.84 3.13
CA TYR A 261 5.49 -6.02 2.62
C TYR A 261 5.16 -5.39 1.25
N ALA A 262 4.53 -6.14 0.34
CA ALA A 262 4.09 -5.63 -0.95
C ALA A 262 3.06 -4.50 -0.78
N LEU A 263 2.09 -4.67 0.13
CA LEU A 263 1.10 -3.62 0.45
C LEU A 263 1.73 -2.38 1.08
N ILE A 264 2.69 -2.53 2.02
CA ILE A 264 3.43 -1.40 2.60
C ILE A 264 4.14 -0.63 1.48
N THR A 265 4.82 -1.35 0.58
CA THR A 265 5.58 -0.73 -0.52
C THR A 265 4.67 0.00 -1.50
N LEU A 266 3.52 -0.59 -1.83
CA LEU A 266 2.51 0.02 -2.69
C LEU A 266 1.93 1.29 -2.04
N ALA A 267 1.49 1.19 -0.78
CA ALA A 267 0.93 2.32 -0.05
C ALA A 267 1.94 3.46 0.10
N GLN A 268 3.23 3.15 0.32
CA GLN A 268 4.29 4.16 0.39
C GLN A 268 4.46 4.89 -0.95
N LYS A 269 4.54 4.16 -2.06
CA LYS A 269 4.65 4.79 -3.40
C LYS A 269 3.48 5.72 -3.70
N GLU A 270 2.27 5.30 -3.37
CA GLU A 270 1.08 6.14 -3.54
C GLU A 270 1.09 7.34 -2.61
N MET A 271 1.53 7.17 -1.36
CA MET A 271 1.66 8.26 -0.38
C MET A 271 2.66 9.31 -0.86
N ASP A 272 3.80 8.88 -1.39
CA ASP A 272 4.83 9.78 -1.93
C ASP A 272 4.30 10.56 -3.15
N ALA A 273 3.56 9.89 -4.04
CA ALA A 273 2.90 10.54 -5.18
C ALA A 273 1.83 11.56 -4.73
N ALA A 274 1.03 11.23 -3.72
CA ALA A 274 0.02 12.13 -3.17
C ALA A 274 0.65 13.36 -2.50
N TRP A 275 1.76 13.18 -1.77
CA TRP A 275 2.52 14.31 -1.21
C TRP A 275 3.16 15.19 -2.29
N ALA A 276 3.67 14.59 -3.37
CA ALA A 276 4.20 15.35 -4.50
C ALA A 276 3.10 16.21 -5.15
N ALA A 277 1.92 15.62 -5.40
CA ALA A 277 0.77 16.34 -5.94
C ALA A 277 0.28 17.47 -5.00
N TYR A 278 0.23 17.21 -3.69
CA TYR A 278 -0.12 18.24 -2.71
C TYR A 278 0.87 19.41 -2.69
N LYS A 279 2.17 19.13 -2.78
CA LYS A 279 3.20 20.18 -2.86
C LYS A 279 3.08 20.98 -4.15
N ASP A 280 2.85 20.32 -5.28
CA ASP A 280 2.65 20.96 -6.58
C ASP A 280 1.40 21.86 -6.59
N ASP A 281 0.27 21.40 -6.08
CA ASP A 281 -0.96 22.22 -5.96
C ASP A 281 -0.75 23.44 -5.05
N ARG A 282 -0.04 23.26 -3.92
CA ARG A 282 0.30 24.37 -3.03
C ARG A 282 1.22 25.39 -3.73
N GLN A 283 2.19 24.91 -4.51
CA GLN A 283 3.08 25.78 -5.28
C GLN A 283 2.31 26.55 -6.35
N LYS A 284 1.45 25.87 -7.12
CA LYS A 284 0.57 26.50 -8.12
C LYS A 284 -0.31 27.58 -7.51
N LYS A 285 -0.95 27.31 -6.36
CA LYS A 285 -1.74 28.33 -5.65
C LYS A 285 -0.90 29.50 -5.17
N ALA A 286 0.33 29.26 -4.71
CA ALA A 286 1.25 30.33 -4.32
C ALA A 286 1.66 31.18 -5.54
N ASP A 287 1.91 30.56 -6.69
CA ASP A 287 2.27 31.24 -7.92
C ASP A 287 1.08 32.00 -8.52
N GLU A 288 -0.12 31.41 -8.58
CA GLU A 288 -1.36 32.10 -8.94
C GLU A 288 -1.64 33.31 -8.03
N TRP A 289 -1.39 33.17 -6.73
CA TRP A 289 -1.54 34.28 -5.79
C TRP A 289 -0.54 35.39 -6.11
N LYS A 290 0.73 35.07 -6.39
CA LYS A 290 1.74 36.06 -6.80
C LYS A 290 1.37 36.74 -8.11
N GLU A 291 0.87 36.00 -9.11
CA GLU A 291 0.41 36.55 -10.39
C GLU A 291 -0.76 37.51 -10.19
N LYS A 292 -1.76 37.14 -9.38
CA LYS A 292 -2.89 38.02 -9.04
C LYS A 292 -2.44 39.29 -8.32
N GLN A 293 -1.50 39.18 -7.38
CA GLN A 293 -0.92 40.34 -6.70
C GLN A 293 -0.18 41.24 -7.69
N LYS A 294 0.65 40.67 -8.58
CA LYS A 294 1.36 41.41 -9.61
C LYS A 294 0.39 42.15 -10.54
N ALA A 295 -0.61 41.45 -11.07
CA ALA A 295 -1.64 42.04 -11.93
C ALA A 295 -2.40 43.18 -11.24
N PHE A 296 -2.73 43.01 -9.95
CA PHE A 296 -3.36 44.06 -9.16
C PHE A 296 -2.45 45.28 -8.97
N THR A 297 -1.16 45.08 -8.67
CA THR A 297 -0.19 46.17 -8.55
C THR A 297 0.03 46.91 -9.87
N ASP A 298 0.08 46.20 -10.99
CA ASP A 298 0.26 46.79 -12.32
C ASP A 298 -0.97 47.62 -12.72
N MET A 299 -2.18 47.12 -12.43
CA MET A 299 -3.43 47.87 -12.65
C MET A 299 -3.49 49.16 -11.82
N LEU A 300 -3.05 49.12 -10.55
CA LEU A 300 -2.98 50.32 -9.72
C LEU A 300 -1.95 51.33 -10.25
N ARG A 301 -0.79 50.87 -10.70
CA ARG A 301 0.23 51.74 -11.33
C ARG A 301 -0.30 52.41 -12.60
N GLU A 302 -0.93 51.65 -13.49
CA GLU A 302 -1.50 52.19 -14.72
C GLU A 302 -2.58 53.25 -14.42
N LYS A 303 -3.47 53.00 -13.45
CA LYS A 303 -4.48 53.98 -13.02
C LYS A 303 -3.86 55.24 -12.43
N MET A 304 -2.80 55.10 -11.62
CA MET A 304 -2.09 56.26 -11.07
C MET A 304 -1.45 57.10 -12.18
N GLU A 305 -0.79 56.49 -13.15
CA GLU A 305 -0.16 57.22 -14.26
C GLU A 305 -1.19 57.96 -15.13
N LYS A 306 -2.34 57.33 -15.42
CA LYS A 306 -3.45 58.02 -16.09
C LYS A 306 -3.96 59.22 -15.29
N ARG A 307 -4.16 59.07 -13.98
CA ARG A 307 -4.59 60.17 -13.11
C ARG A 307 -3.57 61.31 -13.03
N LYS A 308 -2.28 61.00 -12.97
CA LYS A 308 -1.22 62.03 -13.02
C LYS A 308 -1.23 62.76 -14.37
N ALA A 309 -1.39 62.05 -15.48
CA ALA A 309 -1.49 62.65 -16.80
C ALA A 309 -2.72 63.58 -16.93
N ASP A 310 -3.87 63.16 -16.37
CA ASP A 310 -5.07 63.99 -16.31
C ASP A 310 -4.84 65.27 -15.51
N ALA A 311 -4.18 65.18 -14.34
CA ALA A 311 -3.80 66.34 -13.54
C ALA A 311 -2.91 67.32 -14.32
N ILE A 312 -1.88 66.82 -15.00
CA ILE A 312 -0.98 67.64 -15.83
C ILE A 312 -1.76 68.34 -16.97
N ASN A 313 -2.74 67.66 -17.58
CA ASN A 313 -3.57 68.28 -18.62
C ASN A 313 -4.48 69.37 -18.05
N LEU A 314 -5.06 69.16 -16.87
CA LEU A 314 -5.84 70.18 -16.18
C LEU A 314 -4.99 71.39 -15.77
N GLU A 315 -3.74 71.18 -15.35
CA GLU A 315 -2.79 72.26 -15.06
C GLU A 315 -2.47 73.09 -16.30
N LYS A 316 -2.31 72.47 -17.48
CA LYS A 316 -2.16 73.20 -18.76
C LYS A 316 -3.38 74.07 -19.08
N ILE A 317 -4.59 73.57 -18.79
CA ILE A 317 -5.83 74.35 -18.98
C ILE A 317 -5.86 75.54 -18.03
N ILE A 318 -5.48 75.34 -16.75
CA ILE A 318 -5.36 76.45 -15.79
C ILE A 318 -4.35 77.47 -16.30
N ALA A 319 -3.15 77.04 -16.72
CA ALA A 319 -2.12 77.96 -17.20
C ALA A 319 -2.63 78.81 -18.37
N ALA A 320 -3.28 78.19 -19.36
CA ALA A 320 -3.88 78.91 -20.48
C ALA A 320 -4.97 79.90 -20.05
N LYS A 321 -5.80 79.54 -19.06
CA LYS A 321 -6.84 80.42 -18.50
C LYS A 321 -6.25 81.58 -17.69
N VAL A 322 -5.18 81.34 -16.95
CA VAL A 322 -4.44 82.37 -16.20
C VAL A 322 -3.78 83.34 -17.18
N ASP A 323 -3.15 82.85 -18.25
CA ASP A 323 -2.53 83.70 -19.29
C ASP A 323 -3.57 84.53 -20.07
N PHE A 324 -4.81 84.05 -20.17
CA PHE A 324 -5.89 84.75 -20.84
C PHE A 324 -6.52 85.86 -19.97
N ALA A 325 -6.48 85.73 -18.64
CA ALA A 325 -7.13 86.67 -17.72
C ALA A 325 -6.63 88.12 -17.87
N PRO A 326 -5.31 88.41 -17.97
CA PRO A 326 -4.81 89.77 -18.19
C PRO A 326 -5.34 90.41 -19.47
N LYS A 327 -5.64 89.62 -20.53
CA LYS A 327 -6.19 90.15 -21.78
C LYS A 327 -7.64 90.62 -21.61
N LEU A 328 -8.42 89.92 -20.79
CA LEU A 328 -9.79 90.34 -20.45
C LEU A 328 -9.76 91.58 -19.56
N GLU A 329 -8.89 91.60 -18.55
CA GLU A 329 -8.71 92.76 -17.65
C GLU A 329 -8.25 94.01 -18.43
N GLN A 330 -7.29 93.85 -19.34
CA GLN A 330 -6.83 94.94 -20.20
C GLN A 330 -7.94 95.42 -21.15
N ARG A 331 -8.75 94.51 -21.71
CA ARG A 331 -9.92 94.90 -22.52
C ARG A 331 -10.92 95.69 -21.69
N LEU A 332 -11.20 95.27 -20.46
CA LEU A 332 -12.09 95.97 -19.55
C LEU A 332 -11.57 97.37 -19.22
N LEU A 333 -10.26 97.49 -18.94
CA LEU A 333 -9.61 98.79 -18.71
C LEU A 333 -9.73 99.71 -19.93
N ASN A 334 -9.43 99.19 -21.13
CA ASN A 334 -9.55 99.97 -22.36
C ASN A 334 -10.99 100.42 -22.62
N GLN A 335 -12.00 99.59 -22.31
CA GLN A 335 -13.41 99.96 -22.42
C GLN A 335 -13.78 101.02 -21.38
N GLN A 336 -13.26 100.94 -20.14
CA GLN A 336 -13.44 101.97 -19.12
C GLN A 336 -12.86 103.32 -19.56
N ASP A 337 -11.65 103.32 -20.12
CA ASP A 337 -11.01 104.54 -20.63
C ASP A 337 -11.80 105.14 -21.80
N TYR A 338 -12.32 104.29 -22.69
CA TYR A 338 -13.17 104.74 -23.79
C TYR A 338 -14.51 105.28 -23.29
N LEU A 339 -15.11 104.64 -22.29
CA LEU A 339 -16.34 105.09 -21.65
C LEU A 339 -16.16 106.47 -20.99
N ASN A 340 -15.04 106.68 -20.27
CA ASN A 340 -14.71 107.97 -19.68
C ASN A 340 -14.60 109.07 -20.75
N LYS A 341 -13.94 108.79 -21.89
CA LYS A 341 -13.88 109.73 -23.02
C LYS A 341 -15.26 110.04 -23.60
N LEU A 342 -16.16 109.06 -23.65
CA LEU A 342 -17.54 109.29 -24.11
C LEU A 342 -18.33 110.17 -23.13
N PHE A 343 -18.06 110.06 -21.82
CA PHE A 343 -18.63 110.97 -20.82
C PHE A 343 -18.05 112.37 -20.95
N ASP A 344 -16.73 112.52 -21.11
CA ASP A 344 -16.08 113.83 -21.34
C ASP A 344 -16.65 114.52 -22.60
N ASP A 345 -16.78 113.78 -23.71
CA ASP A 345 -17.39 114.26 -24.95
C ASP A 345 -18.86 114.68 -24.75
N LEU A 346 -19.60 113.94 -23.91
CA LEU A 346 -21.00 114.20 -23.62
C LEU A 346 -21.15 115.47 -22.78
N ASP A 347 -20.29 115.68 -21.79
CA ASP A 347 -20.23 116.92 -20.99
C ASP A 347 -19.89 118.13 -21.87
N GLU A 348 -18.94 117.98 -22.80
CA GLU A 348 -18.64 119.04 -23.79
C GLU A 348 -19.83 119.37 -24.68
N LEU A 349 -20.56 118.35 -25.16
CA LEU A 349 -21.75 118.54 -26.00
C LEU A 349 -22.89 119.19 -25.22
N GLN A 350 -23.05 118.85 -23.93
CA GLN A 350 -24.02 119.50 -23.04
C GLN A 350 -23.68 120.97 -22.82
N ALA A 351 -22.42 121.30 -22.53
CA ALA A 351 -21.98 122.69 -22.41
C ALA A 351 -22.19 123.48 -23.73
N LYS A 352 -21.92 122.85 -24.88
CA LYS A 352 -22.19 123.44 -26.21
C LYS A 352 -23.69 123.65 -26.45
N LEU A 353 -24.54 122.69 -26.06
CA LEU A 353 -26.00 122.80 -26.14
C LEU A 353 -26.54 123.97 -25.30
N GLU A 354 -26.05 124.14 -24.07
CA GLU A 354 -26.43 125.24 -23.18
C GLU A 354 -26.07 126.62 -23.77
N SER A 355 -24.94 126.70 -24.47
CA SER A 355 -24.47 127.92 -25.14
C SER A 355 -25.09 128.19 -26.53
N ALA A 356 -25.86 127.25 -27.07
CA ALA A 356 -26.39 127.32 -28.44
C ALA A 356 -27.51 128.36 -28.59
N ARG A 357 -27.32 129.28 -29.55
CA ARG A 357 -28.18 130.47 -29.76
C ARG A 357 -29.34 130.28 -30.75
N ASN A 358 -29.30 129.26 -31.62
CA ASN A 358 -30.37 128.99 -32.59
C ASN A 358 -30.87 127.54 -32.51
N PHE A 359 -32.08 127.32 -33.02
CA PHE A 359 -32.79 126.04 -32.93
C PHE A 359 -32.04 124.91 -33.64
N ASP A 360 -31.56 125.14 -34.87
CA ASP A 360 -30.83 124.14 -35.65
C ASP A 360 -29.54 123.64 -34.97
N MET A 361 -28.82 124.51 -34.24
CA MET A 361 -27.65 124.06 -33.45
C MET A 361 -28.08 123.23 -32.25
N ARG A 362 -29.20 123.56 -31.61
CA ARG A 362 -29.72 122.76 -30.48
C ARG A 362 -30.13 121.37 -30.92
N GLU A 363 -30.89 121.25 -32.00
CA GLU A 363 -31.33 119.94 -32.54
C GLU A 363 -30.15 119.05 -32.92
N ARG A 364 -29.09 119.62 -33.54
CA ARG A 364 -27.86 118.87 -33.87
C ARG A 364 -27.10 118.40 -32.62
N MET A 365 -27.02 119.24 -31.58
CA MET A 365 -26.35 118.87 -30.34
C MET A 365 -27.16 117.82 -29.56
N GLU A 366 -28.49 117.91 -29.55
CA GLU A 366 -29.37 116.90 -28.95
C GLU A 366 -29.23 115.55 -29.66
N ALA A 367 -29.19 115.52 -31.00
CA ALA A 367 -28.95 114.30 -31.76
C ALA A 367 -27.56 113.69 -31.48
N ALA A 368 -26.53 114.53 -31.36
CA ALA A 368 -25.18 114.08 -31.00
C ALA A 368 -25.11 113.53 -29.57
N ILE A 369 -25.78 114.17 -28.62
CA ILE A 369 -25.89 113.72 -27.22
C ILE A 369 -26.61 112.37 -27.18
N GLU A 370 -27.72 112.20 -27.90
CA GLU A 370 -28.46 110.93 -27.91
C GLU A 370 -27.62 109.80 -28.53
N SER A 371 -26.89 110.09 -29.61
CA SER A 371 -25.94 109.14 -30.20
C SER A 371 -24.82 108.75 -29.21
N LYS A 372 -24.30 109.70 -28.42
CA LYS A 372 -23.29 109.42 -27.38
C LYS A 372 -23.87 108.58 -26.24
N LYS A 373 -25.09 108.88 -25.78
CA LYS A 373 -25.80 108.07 -24.76
C LYS A 373 -26.03 106.63 -25.23
N GLN A 374 -26.44 106.45 -26.48
CA GLN A 374 -26.58 105.11 -27.07
C GLN A 374 -25.23 104.39 -27.07
N ARG A 375 -24.15 105.06 -27.47
CA ARG A 375 -22.81 104.47 -27.48
C ARG A 375 -22.30 104.11 -26.08
N ILE A 376 -22.56 104.95 -25.08
CA ILE A 376 -22.26 104.67 -23.67
C ILE A 376 -22.99 103.40 -23.20
N SER A 377 -24.27 103.25 -23.54
CA SER A 377 -25.06 102.05 -23.22
C SER A 377 -24.48 100.78 -23.87
N GLU A 378 -24.05 100.85 -25.13
CA GLU A 378 -23.39 99.73 -25.82
C GLU A 378 -22.07 99.32 -25.17
N VAL A 379 -21.25 100.30 -24.79
CA VAL A 379 -19.95 100.06 -24.13
C VAL A 379 -20.15 99.48 -22.72
N ASP A 380 -21.10 100.01 -21.95
CA ASP A 380 -21.45 99.47 -20.62
C ASP A 380 -21.94 98.01 -20.71
N ALA A 381 -22.73 97.68 -21.73
CA ALA A 381 -23.16 96.31 -21.99
C ALA A 381 -21.98 95.37 -22.35
N ASP A 382 -21.04 95.82 -23.20
CA ASP A 382 -19.83 95.04 -23.53
C ASP A 382 -18.94 94.86 -22.29
N MET A 383 -18.78 95.90 -21.46
CA MET A 383 -18.03 95.83 -20.20
C MET A 383 -18.64 94.81 -19.24
N LYS A 384 -19.97 94.82 -19.06
CA LYS A 384 -20.68 93.81 -18.26
C LYS A 384 -20.45 92.40 -18.81
N SER A 385 -20.46 92.22 -20.13
CA SER A 385 -20.16 90.92 -20.77
C SER A 385 -18.72 90.49 -20.53
N VAL A 386 -17.74 91.41 -20.64
CA VAL A 386 -16.33 91.13 -20.36
C VAL A 386 -16.12 90.77 -18.88
N GLN A 387 -16.75 91.50 -17.95
CA GLN A 387 -16.70 91.18 -16.53
C GLN A 387 -17.26 89.79 -16.23
N GLN A 388 -18.42 89.44 -16.79
CA GLN A 388 -18.97 88.10 -16.65
C GLN A 388 -18.01 87.01 -17.15
N ARG A 389 -17.27 87.27 -18.25
CA ARG A 389 -16.26 86.33 -18.76
C ARG A 389 -15.06 86.20 -17.84
N ILE A 390 -14.65 87.27 -17.15
CA ILE A 390 -13.59 87.23 -16.13
C ILE A 390 -14.05 86.36 -14.97
N ASP A 391 -15.25 86.60 -14.44
CA ASP A 391 -15.80 85.86 -13.30
C ASP A 391 -15.95 84.36 -13.61
N VAL A 392 -16.46 84.02 -14.81
CA VAL A 392 -16.55 82.63 -15.28
C VAL A 392 -15.16 82.01 -15.40
N ASN A 393 -14.18 82.74 -15.94
CA ASN A 393 -12.82 82.22 -16.08
C ASN A 393 -12.15 81.96 -14.72
N GLN A 394 -12.36 82.83 -13.74
CA GLN A 394 -11.88 82.64 -12.37
C GLN A 394 -12.55 81.43 -11.71
N LYS A 395 -13.87 81.31 -11.83
CA LYS A 395 -14.63 80.16 -11.32
C LYS A 395 -14.16 78.84 -11.94
N ASP A 396 -13.95 78.81 -13.26
CA ASP A 396 -13.42 77.62 -13.95
C ASP A 396 -12.04 77.23 -13.41
N ILE A 397 -11.15 78.20 -13.17
CA ILE A 397 -9.82 77.94 -12.59
C ILE A 397 -9.96 77.29 -11.20
N GLU A 398 -10.83 77.82 -10.35
CA GLU A 398 -11.07 77.27 -9.01
C GLU A 398 -11.65 75.86 -9.06
N GLU A 399 -12.66 75.62 -9.91
CA GLU A 399 -13.25 74.28 -10.08
C GLU A 399 -12.23 73.26 -10.59
N ILE A 400 -11.36 73.65 -11.52
CA ILE A 400 -10.31 72.78 -12.04
C ILE A 400 -9.25 72.52 -10.96
N ARG A 401 -8.88 73.51 -10.14
CA ARG A 401 -7.97 73.32 -8.99
C ARG A 401 -8.53 72.30 -8.00
N VAL A 402 -9.81 72.39 -7.66
CA VAL A 402 -10.47 71.40 -6.79
C VAL A 402 -10.41 70.00 -7.39
N LYS A 403 -10.59 69.85 -8.72
CA LYS A 403 -10.46 68.55 -9.40
C LYS A 403 -9.03 68.00 -9.32
N ILE A 404 -8.02 68.84 -9.49
CA ILE A 404 -6.61 68.44 -9.35
C ILE A 404 -6.32 67.94 -7.93
N THR A 405 -6.78 68.65 -6.90
CA THR A 405 -6.61 68.22 -5.49
C THR A 405 -7.23 66.85 -5.24
N LYS A 406 -8.47 66.62 -5.71
CA LYS A 406 -9.13 65.29 -5.59
C LYS A 406 -8.37 64.19 -6.32
N ILE A 407 -7.79 64.51 -7.48
CA ILE A 407 -6.94 63.57 -8.21
C ILE A 407 -5.69 63.22 -7.39
N ALA A 408 -5.03 64.22 -6.81
CA ALA A 408 -3.83 64.04 -5.97
C ALA A 408 -4.13 63.19 -4.72
N GLU A 409 -5.23 63.45 -4.02
CA GLU A 409 -5.70 62.62 -2.90
C GLU A 409 -5.89 61.16 -3.33
N GLY A 410 -6.58 60.92 -4.45
CA GLY A 410 -6.79 59.58 -4.97
C GLY A 410 -5.50 58.88 -5.44
N VAL A 411 -4.49 59.63 -5.89
CA VAL A 411 -3.15 59.08 -6.19
C VAL A 411 -2.44 58.67 -4.89
N ALA A 412 -2.50 59.51 -3.85
CA ALA A 412 -1.92 59.19 -2.54
C ALA A 412 -2.54 57.92 -1.92
N GLU A 413 -3.86 57.75 -2.00
CA GLU A 413 -4.54 56.53 -1.55
C GLU A 413 -4.07 55.27 -2.32
N MET A 414 -3.92 55.37 -3.65
CA MET A 414 -3.44 54.26 -4.46
C MET A 414 -1.97 53.92 -4.12
N GLN A 415 -1.15 54.92 -3.81
CA GLN A 415 0.23 54.73 -3.40
C GLN A 415 0.32 54.02 -2.03
N GLN A 416 -0.52 54.39 -1.06
CA GLN A 416 -0.62 53.69 0.22
C GLN A 416 -1.04 52.22 0.04
N LYS A 417 -1.99 51.94 -0.87
CA LYS A 417 -2.40 50.55 -1.18
C LYS A 417 -1.27 49.74 -1.81
N LEU A 418 -0.45 50.33 -2.67
CA LEU A 418 0.73 49.66 -3.23
C LEU A 418 1.77 49.34 -2.14
N GLU A 419 2.01 50.26 -1.21
CA GLU A 419 2.90 50.00 -0.07
C GLU A 419 2.37 48.89 0.85
N GLU A 420 1.06 48.85 1.10
CA GLU A 420 0.44 47.80 1.89
C GLU A 420 0.58 46.43 1.22
N VAL A 421 0.34 46.36 -0.10
CA VAL A 421 0.52 45.14 -0.89
C VAL A 421 1.98 44.70 -0.88
N ALA A 422 2.94 45.62 -1.03
CA ALA A 422 4.36 45.31 -0.94
C ALA A 422 4.75 44.74 0.44
N ARG A 423 4.29 45.36 1.53
CA ARG A 423 4.51 44.85 2.90
C ARG A 423 3.88 43.47 3.12
N LYS A 424 2.70 43.20 2.55
CA LYS A 424 2.05 41.88 2.62
C LYS A 424 2.78 40.83 1.79
N ALA A 425 3.35 41.19 0.64
CA ALA A 425 4.18 40.31 -0.17
C ALA A 425 5.46 39.91 0.58
N ASP A 426 6.11 40.84 1.28
CA ASP A 426 7.31 40.56 2.10
C ASP A 426 7.02 39.67 3.32
N ARG A 427 5.78 39.67 3.82
CA ARG A 427 5.33 38.85 4.95
C ARG A 427 4.71 37.51 4.55
N ALA A 428 4.51 37.25 3.27
CA ALA A 428 3.96 35.98 2.82
C ALA A 428 4.96 34.85 3.15
N PRO A 429 4.50 33.72 3.74
CA PRO A 429 5.39 32.62 4.06
C PRO A 429 6.03 32.09 2.76
N ARG A 430 7.37 32.03 2.75
CA ARG A 430 8.17 31.45 1.66
C ARG A 430 7.81 30.00 1.40
#